data_AF-A0A1F2SZ32-F1
#
_entry.id   AF-A0A1F2SZ32-F1
#
_cell.length_a   1.000
_cell.length_b   1.000
_cell.length_c   1.000
_cell.angle_alpha   90.00
_cell.angle_beta   90.00
_cell.angle_gamma   90.00
#
_symmetry.space_group_name_H-M   'P 1'
#
loop_
_entity.id
_entity.type
_entity.pdbx_description
1 polymer ?
#
loop_
_entity_poly.entity_id
_entity_poly.type
_entity_poly.pdbx_seq_one_letter_code
_entity_poly.pdbx_strand_id
1 'polypeptide(L)'
;MTAAVATIAVYKVLDAAVGTVDTTDLMVDAGNASSTGNLFRHAGGGQYIYNLSTAGWSAPATYRIVVTLDDGSQHAVDYSLR
;
A
#
# COMPACT_ATOMS: atom_id res chain seq x y z
N MET A 1 -17.68 -4.17 -19.29
CA MET A 1 -16.29 -3.86 -18.95
C MET A 1 -16.10 -4.24 -17.50
N THR A 2 -15.21 -5.17 -17.19
CA THR A 2 -14.80 -5.47 -15.81
C THR A 2 -13.95 -4.29 -15.32
N ALA A 3 -14.29 -3.72 -14.18
CA ALA A 3 -13.46 -2.68 -13.57
C ALA A 3 -12.10 -3.31 -13.20
N ALA A 4 -11.00 -2.63 -13.53
CA ALA A 4 -9.69 -3.05 -13.06
C ALA A 4 -9.65 -2.92 -11.53
N VAL A 5 -9.27 -4.01 -10.84
CA VAL A 5 -9.18 -4.02 -9.36
C VAL A 5 -7.72 -4.04 -8.97
N ALA A 6 -7.33 -3.16 -8.06
CA ALA A 6 -6.03 -3.17 -7.41
C ALA A 6 -6.21 -3.24 -5.89
N THR A 7 -5.39 -4.06 -5.23
CA THR A 7 -5.35 -4.18 -3.78
C THR A 7 -4.00 -3.71 -3.26
N ILE A 8 -3.99 -2.95 -2.17
CA ILE A 8 -2.77 -2.49 -1.49
C ILE A 8 -2.62 -3.20 -0.15
N ALA A 9 -1.39 -3.56 0.16
CA ALA A 9 -0.94 -3.87 1.51
C ALA A 9 0.31 -3.06 1.83
N VAL A 10 0.45 -2.67 3.10
CA VAL A 10 1.68 -2.06 3.61
C VAL A 10 2.19 -2.88 4.78
N TYR A 11 3.50 -3.10 4.80
CA TYR A 11 4.16 -3.89 5.83
C TYR A 11 5.37 -3.15 6.39
N LYS A 12 5.63 -3.31 7.69
CA LYS A 12 6.90 -2.91 8.28
C LYS A 12 7.98 -3.89 7.86
N VAL A 13 9.10 -3.40 7.34
CA VAL A 13 10.25 -4.25 6.98
C VAL A 13 11.03 -4.54 8.25
N LEU A 14 11.17 -5.82 8.57
CA LEU A 14 11.92 -6.31 9.74
C LEU A 14 13.39 -6.55 9.38
N ASP A 15 13.63 -7.08 8.18
CA ASP A 15 14.97 -7.28 7.63
C ASP A 15 14.93 -7.08 6.11
N ALA A 16 15.60 -6.03 5.64
CA ALA A 16 15.66 -5.69 4.22
C ALA A 16 16.56 -6.63 3.40
N ALA A 17 17.55 -7.29 4.01
CA ALA A 17 18.48 -8.16 3.30
C ALA A 17 17.81 -9.47 2.86
N VAL A 18 16.91 -9.99 3.68
CA VAL A 18 16.08 -11.18 3.38
C VAL A 18 14.64 -10.85 2.99
N GLY A 19 14.27 -9.56 2.95
CA GLY A 19 12.93 -9.11 2.58
C GLY A 19 11.84 -9.54 3.57
N THR A 20 12.21 -9.80 4.83
CA THR A 20 11.27 -10.20 5.88
C THR A 20 10.46 -8.99 6.32
N VAL A 21 9.14 -9.15 6.37
CA VAL A 21 8.19 -8.11 6.74
C VAL A 21 7.29 -8.58 7.88
N ASP A 22 6.80 -7.64 8.68
CA ASP A 22 5.76 -7.91 9.66
C ASP A 22 4.40 -7.97 8.95
N THR A 23 3.81 -9.16 8.88
CA THR A 23 2.48 -9.39 8.29
C THR A 23 1.35 -9.26 9.31
N THR A 24 1.67 -9.06 10.60
CA THR A 24 0.68 -8.90 11.67
C THR A 24 0.16 -7.47 11.75
N ASP A 25 0.94 -6.52 11.26
CA ASP A 25 0.60 -5.10 11.17
C ASP A 25 0.16 -4.75 9.74
N LEU A 26 -0.89 -5.44 9.26
CA LEU A 26 -1.52 -5.18 7.98
C LEU A 26 -2.30 -3.86 8.07
N MET A 27 -1.59 -2.74 7.92
CA MET A 27 -2.20 -1.42 7.89
C MET A 27 -2.80 -1.15 6.52
N VAL A 28 -4.06 -1.57 6.36
CA VAL A 28 -4.94 -1.05 5.32
C VAL A 28 -5.52 0.28 5.82
N ASP A 29 -4.68 1.27 6.12
CA ASP A 29 -5.19 2.60 6.48
C ASP A 29 -5.58 3.33 5.19
N ALA A 30 -6.87 3.17 4.87
CA ALA A 30 -7.58 3.84 3.81
C ALA A 30 -7.60 5.36 3.95
N GLY A 31 -7.27 5.95 5.11
CA GLY A 31 -7.11 7.40 5.29
C GLY A 31 -8.26 8.29 4.78
N ASN A 32 -9.49 7.76 4.57
CA ASN A 32 -10.65 8.33 3.85
C ASN A 32 -10.82 7.97 2.35
N ALA A 33 -10.34 6.83 1.90
CA ALA A 33 -10.61 6.37 0.55
C ALA A 33 -12.05 5.84 0.44
N SER A 34 -12.74 6.39 -0.55
CA SER A 34 -14.13 6.15 -0.99
C SER A 34 -14.87 5.04 -0.24
N SER A 35 -16.00 5.40 0.39
CA SER A 35 -16.96 4.55 1.09
C SER A 35 -17.59 3.41 0.26
N THR A 36 -16.99 3.07 -0.89
CA THR A 36 -17.38 1.97 -1.77
C THR A 36 -16.13 1.30 -2.37
N GLY A 37 -15.65 0.25 -1.70
CA GLY A 37 -14.90 -0.88 -2.29
C GLY A 37 -13.47 -0.66 -2.78
N ASN A 38 -13.11 0.52 -3.31
CA ASN A 38 -11.79 0.77 -3.89
C ASN A 38 -11.09 1.95 -3.18
N LEU A 39 -9.95 1.66 -2.56
CA LEU A 39 -9.19 2.62 -1.75
C LEU A 39 -8.40 3.67 -2.58
N PHE A 40 -8.62 3.72 -3.89
CA PHE A 40 -7.91 4.60 -4.81
C PHE A 40 -8.82 5.70 -5.34
N ARG A 41 -8.29 6.93 -5.39
CA ARG A 41 -8.90 8.05 -6.12
C ARG A 41 -8.38 8.08 -7.55
N HIS A 42 -9.27 8.10 -8.54
CA HIS A 42 -8.91 8.36 -9.93
C HIS A 42 -8.59 9.85 -10.13
N ALA A 43 -7.41 10.18 -10.66
CA ALA A 43 -6.93 11.55 -10.84
C ALA A 43 -6.93 12.02 -12.31
N GLY A 44 -7.41 11.19 -13.25
CA GLY A 44 -7.36 11.45 -14.69
C GLY A 44 -6.07 10.94 -15.33
N GLY A 45 -6.05 10.83 -16.66
CA GLY A 45 -4.87 10.36 -17.41
C GLY A 45 -4.41 8.94 -17.09
N GLY A 46 -5.29 8.09 -16.54
CA GLY A 46 -4.94 6.74 -16.09
C GLY A 46 -4.25 6.69 -14.72
N GLN A 47 -4.15 7.81 -14.00
CA GLN A 47 -3.54 7.86 -12.68
C GLN A 47 -4.53 7.51 -11.56
N TYR A 48 -4.09 6.62 -10.66
CA TYR A 48 -4.78 6.27 -9.42
C TYR A 48 -3.93 6.69 -8.23
N ILE A 49 -4.56 7.30 -7.23
CA ILE A 49 -3.89 7.85 -6.04
C ILE A 49 -4.43 7.14 -4.81
N TYR A 50 -3.52 6.60 -4.00
CA TYR A 50 -3.82 6.09 -2.67
C TYR A 50 -3.30 7.07 -1.62
N ASN A 51 -4.17 7.54 -0.73
CA ASN A 51 -3.77 8.43 0.36
C ASN A 51 -3.33 7.59 1.55
N LEU A 52 -2.02 7.43 1.74
CA LEU A 52 -1.46 6.72 2.89
C LEU A 52 -1.21 7.68 4.05
N SER A 53 -1.85 7.41 5.19
CA SER A 53 -1.50 8.03 6.47
C SER A 53 -0.44 7.18 7.18
N THR A 54 0.63 7.83 7.66
CA THR A 54 1.69 7.18 8.46
C THR A 54 1.71 7.69 9.91
N ALA A 55 0.62 8.34 10.34
CA ALA A 55 0.53 8.86 11.70
C ALA A 55 0.53 7.71 12.72
N GLY A 56 1.34 7.84 13.77
CA GLY A 56 1.48 6.80 14.81
C GLY A 56 2.37 5.61 14.43
N TRP A 57 2.92 5.59 13.21
CA TRP A 57 3.83 4.53 12.77
C TRP A 57 5.20 4.71 13.45
N SER A 58 5.90 3.61 13.69
CA SER A 58 7.25 3.66 14.24
C SER A 58 8.21 4.39 13.29
N ALA A 59 9.06 5.25 13.84
CA ALA A 59 10.19 5.88 13.15
C ALA A 59 11.40 5.96 14.10
N PRO A 60 12.65 5.73 13.63
CA PRO A 60 13.01 5.40 12.25
C PRO A 60 12.65 3.95 11.88
N ALA A 61 12.08 3.74 10.68
CA ALA A 61 11.77 2.41 10.16
C ALA A 61 11.57 2.42 8.64
N THR A 62 11.75 1.25 8.02
CA THR A 62 11.44 1.00 6.61
C THR A 62 10.12 0.25 6.49
N TYR A 63 9.32 0.63 5.50
CA TYR A 63 8.04 0.02 5.18
C TYR A 63 8.00 -0.33 3.70
N ARG A 64 7.23 -1.35 3.34
CA ARG A 64 7.01 -1.84 1.98
C ARG A 64 5.56 -1.68 1.60
N ILE A 65 5.30 -0.98 0.50
CA ILE A 65 4.00 -0.96 -0.17
C ILE A 65 4.00 -2.08 -1.20
N VAL A 66 2.95 -2.89 -1.21
CA VAL A 66 2.70 -3.91 -2.25
C VAL A 66 1.35 -3.63 -2.89
N VAL A 67 1.34 -3.48 -4.22
CA VAL A 67 0.14 -3.39 -5.05
C VAL A 67 -0.04 -4.71 -5.77
N THR A 68 -1.19 -5.34 -5.63
CA THR A 68 -1.60 -6.52 -6.42
C THR A 68 -2.68 -6.11 -7.40
N LEU A 69 -2.46 -6.35 -8.70
CA LEU A 69 -3.43 -6.11 -9.76
C LEU A 69 -4.30 -7.35 -9.98
N ASP A 70 -5.44 -7.17 -10.66
CA ASP A 70 -6.41 -8.23 -10.96
C ASP A 70 -5.89 -9.30 -11.94
N ASP A 71 -4.84 -8.99 -12.70
CA ASP A 71 -4.07 -9.95 -13.49
C ASP A 71 -3.08 -10.80 -12.65
N GLY A 72 -3.03 -10.55 -11.34
CA GLY A 72 -2.16 -11.25 -10.40
C GLY A 72 -0.73 -10.70 -10.32
N SER A 73 -0.39 -9.68 -11.12
CA SER A 73 0.91 -9.02 -11.04
C SER A 73 1.04 -8.24 -9.73
N GLN A 74 2.28 -8.17 -9.23
CA GLN A 74 2.61 -7.43 -8.02
C GLN A 74 3.71 -6.40 -8.28
N HIS A 75 3.53 -5.22 -7.69
CA HIS A 75 4.52 -4.16 -7.66
C HIS A 75 4.81 -3.78 -6.21
N ALA A 76 6.08 -3.69 -5.85
CA ALA A 76 6.49 -3.35 -4.50
C ALA A 76 7.50 -2.20 -4.48
N VAL A 77 7.40 -1.35 -3.45
CA VAL A 77 8.33 -0.25 -3.20
C VAL A 77 8.60 -0.14 -1.70
N ASP A 78 9.88 0.05 -1.36
CA ASP A 78 10.32 0.31 0.00
C ASP A 78 10.50 1.81 0.21
N TYR A 79 10.03 2.32 1.34
CA TYR A 79 10.21 3.71 1.77
C TYR A 79 10.59 3.77 3.25
N SER A 80 11.27 4.84 3.65
CA SER A 80 11.70 5.04 5.04
C SER A 80 10.93 6.19 5.68
N LEU A 81 10.46 5.96 6.89
CA LEU A 81 10.06 7.02 7.81
C LEU A 81 11.28 7.43 8.65
N ARG A 82 11.51 8.74 8.75
CA ARG A 82 12.68 9.33 9.41
C ARG A 82 12.24 10.23 10.55
#